data_AF-A0A8I1AL00-F1
#
_entry.id   AF-A0A8I1AL00-F1
#
_cell.length_a   1.000
_cell.length_b   1.000
_cell.length_c   1.000
_cell.angle_alpha   90.00
_cell.angle_beta   90.00
_cell.angle_gamma   90.00
#
_symmetry.space_group_name_H-M   'P 1'
#
loop_
_entity.id
_entity.type
_entity.pdbx_description
1 polymer ?
#
loop_
_entity_poly.entity_id
_entity_poly.type
_entity_poly.pdbx_seq_one_letter_code
_entity_poly.pdbx_strand_id
1 'polypeptide(L)'
;MEENTVPTVIVTDGAAAADGGSLWIRIDVNGQARDYVLDRALASRGTPRYNTIRGAHGPLSKDERKKALALLRSIADPAMWAGMVGTFTQVLQASEDE
;
A
#
# COMPACT_ATOMS: atom_id res chain seq x y z
N MET A 1 13.47 10.42 -30.12
CA MET A 1 12.48 9.40 -29.74
C MET A 1 12.40 9.48 -28.23
N GLU A 2 11.35 10.12 -27.72
CA GLU A 2 11.09 10.16 -26.29
C GLU A 2 10.53 8.79 -25.93
N GLU A 3 11.38 7.94 -25.35
CA GLU A 3 10.96 6.64 -24.86
C GLU A 3 9.89 6.92 -23.81
N ASN A 4 8.62 6.69 -24.15
CA ASN A 4 7.51 6.78 -23.22
C ASN A 4 7.63 5.56 -22.30
N THR A 5 8.64 5.58 -21.43
CA THR A 5 8.88 4.51 -20.47
C THR A 5 7.73 4.55 -19.50
N VAL A 6 6.73 3.69 -19.73
CA VAL A 6 5.74 3.36 -18.71
C VAL A 6 6.51 3.06 -17.43
N PRO A 7 6.21 3.74 -16.32
CA PRO A 7 6.93 3.53 -15.08
C PRO A 7 6.84 2.04 -14.74
N THR A 8 8.00 1.40 -14.58
CA THR A 8 8.02 0.00 -14.16
C THR A 8 7.66 0.00 -12.69
N VAL A 9 6.47 -0.51 -12.39
CA VAL A 9 5.99 -0.63 -11.02
C VAL A 9 5.97 -2.10 -10.64
N ILE A 10 6.74 -2.45 -9.60
CA ILE A 10 6.79 -3.81 -9.06
C ILE A 10 6.21 -3.74 -7.65
N VAL A 11 5.26 -4.60 -7.34
CA VAL A 11 4.77 -4.77 -5.97
C VAL A 11 5.13 -6.15 -5.44
N THR A 12 5.74 -6.14 -4.26
CA THR A 12 6.07 -7.33 -3.48
C THR A 12 5.12 -7.40 -2.30
N ASP A 13 4.42 -8.52 -2.15
CA ASP A 13 3.56 -8.79 -1.00
C ASP A 13 4.31 -9.66 0.03
N GLY A 14 4.26 -9.27 1.30
CA GLY A 14 4.81 -10.06 2.40
C GLY A 14 3.72 -10.46 3.38
N ALA A 15 3.63 -11.76 3.65
CA ALA A 15 2.58 -12.39 4.46
C ALA A 15 2.40 -11.80 5.87
N ALA A 16 3.43 -11.21 6.45
CA ALA A 16 3.35 -10.51 7.73
C ALA A 16 4.42 -9.43 7.84
N ALA A 17 4.03 -8.27 8.37
CA ALA A 17 4.98 -7.32 8.94
C ALA A 17 5.65 -7.93 10.19
N ALA A 18 6.76 -7.33 10.63
CA ALA A 18 7.53 -7.82 11.78
C ALA A 18 6.76 -7.86 13.12
N ASP A 19 5.57 -7.26 13.19
CA ASP A 19 4.70 -7.26 14.36
C ASP A 19 3.77 -8.49 14.47
N GLY A 20 3.86 -9.42 13.52
CA GLY A 20 3.17 -10.71 13.56
C GLY A 20 1.67 -10.65 13.26
N GLY A 21 1.14 -9.52 12.80
CA GLY A 21 -0.28 -9.43 12.40
C GLY A 21 -0.66 -8.30 11.47
N SER A 22 0.23 -7.33 11.23
CA SER A 22 0.04 -6.33 10.18
C SER A 22 0.48 -6.89 8.82
N LEU A 23 -0.09 -6.35 7.75
CA LEU A 23 0.25 -6.72 6.39
C LEU A 23 1.32 -5.77 5.86
N TRP A 24 2.18 -6.23 4.96
CA TRP A 24 3.22 -5.40 4.36
C TRP A 24 3.26 -5.57 2.84
N ILE A 25 3.44 -4.45 2.15
CA ILE A 25 3.75 -4.43 0.72
C ILE A 25 4.94 -3.48 0.47
N ARG A 26 5.73 -3.80 -0.55
CA ARG A 26 6.71 -2.88 -1.13
C ARG A 26 6.26 -2.50 -2.52
N ILE A 27 6.27 -1.22 -2.83
CA ILE A 27 6.04 -0.69 -4.18
C ILE A 27 7.35 -0.10 -4.66
N ASP A 28 7.93 -0.69 -5.70
CA ASP A 28 9.08 -0.15 -6.41
C ASP A 28 8.61 0.57 -7.67
N VAL A 29 8.99 1.84 -7.82
CA VAL A 29 8.72 2.63 -9.03
C VAL A 29 10.06 3.05 -9.60
N ASN A 30 10.43 2.51 -10.77
CA ASN A 30 11.69 2.83 -11.45
C ASN A 30 12.93 2.69 -10.54
N GLY A 31 12.98 1.65 -9.69
CA GLY A 31 14.08 1.40 -8.75
C GLY A 31 13.96 2.16 -7.42
N GLN A 32 12.89 2.94 -7.21
CA GLN A 32 12.60 3.57 -5.93
C GLN A 32 11.56 2.76 -5.16
N ALA A 33 12.05 1.88 -4.28
CA ALA A 33 11.23 1.11 -3.37
C ALA A 33 10.66 1.95 -2.22
N ARG A 34 9.37 1.77 -1.95
CA ARG A 34 8.65 2.31 -0.79
C ARG A 34 7.92 1.19 -0.07
N ASP A 35 8.14 1.12 1.23
CA ASP A 35 7.52 0.12 2.10
C ASP A 35 6.24 0.69 2.73
N TYR A 36 5.17 -0.11 2.70
CA TYR A 36 3.89 0.22 3.30
C TYR A 36 3.44 -0.91 4.22
N VAL A 37 2.94 -0.53 5.39
CA VAL A 37 2.40 -1.44 6.38
C VAL A 37 0.95 -1.08 6.63
N LEU A 38 0.05 -2.07 6.58
CA LEU A 38 -1.33 -1.95 7.01
C LEU A 38 -1.47 -2.55 8.41
N ASP A 39 -1.73 -1.69 9.39
CA ASP A 39 -1.89 -2.07 10.78
C ASP A 39 -3.09 -2.97 11.00
N ARG A 40 -2.83 -4.27 11.14
CA ARG A 40 -3.83 -5.30 11.44
C ARG A 40 -3.45 -6.15 12.65
N ALA A 41 -2.28 -5.88 13.25
CA ALA A 41 -1.83 -6.56 14.45
C ALA A 41 -2.87 -6.48 15.58
N LEU A 42 -2.97 -7.57 16.35
CA LEU A 42 -3.91 -7.67 17.48
C LEU A 42 -3.68 -6.54 18.49
N ALA A 43 -2.42 -6.16 18.73
CA ALA A 43 -2.03 -5.08 19.63
C ALA A 43 -2.53 -3.70 19.19
N SER A 44 -2.83 -3.50 17.90
CA SER A 44 -3.35 -2.23 17.39
C SER A 44 -4.88 -2.13 17.52
N ARG A 45 -5.60 -3.24 17.73
CA ARG A 45 -7.08 -3.23 17.79
C ARG A 45 -7.58 -2.29 18.89
N GLY A 46 -8.64 -1.54 18.57
CA GLY A 46 -9.23 -0.55 19.48
C GLY A 46 -8.46 0.78 19.55
N THR A 47 -7.35 0.91 18.83
CA THR A 47 -6.61 2.18 18.70
C THR A 47 -6.88 2.83 17.33
N PRO A 48 -6.67 4.16 17.20
CA PRO A 48 -6.74 4.83 15.90
C PRO A 48 -5.72 4.32 14.86
N ARG A 49 -4.75 3.50 15.28
CA ARG A 49 -3.78 2.89 14.35
C ARG A 49 -4.36 1.70 13.62
N TYR A 50 -5.36 1.01 14.19
CA TYR A 50 -5.92 -0.17 13.53
C TYR A 50 -6.53 0.21 12.18
N ASN A 51 -6.26 -0.62 11.17
CA ASN A 51 -6.71 -0.43 9.81
C ASN A 51 -6.18 0.85 9.13
N THR A 52 -5.06 1.39 9.60
CA THR A 52 -4.36 2.50 8.94
C THR A 52 -3.15 2.01 8.17
N ILE A 53 -2.82 2.72 7.08
CA ILE A 53 -1.61 2.44 6.30
C ILE A 53 -0.53 3.44 6.71
N ARG A 54 0.66 2.91 6.97
CA ARG A 54 1.85 3.68 7.34
C ARG A 54 2.98 3.41 6.36
N GLY A 55 3.78 4.44 6.09
CA GLY A 55 5.07 4.34 5.44
C GLY A 55 6.22 4.41 6.45
N ALA A 56 7.44 4.64 5.96
CA ALA A 56 8.64 4.75 6.79
C ALA A 56 8.57 5.85 7.87
N HIS A 57 7.79 6.92 7.62
CA HIS A 57 7.69 8.08 8.52
C HIS A 57 6.41 8.11 9.37
N GLY A 58 5.62 7.03 9.36
CA GLY A 58 4.35 6.94 10.11
C GLY A 58 3.12 6.89 9.19
N PRO A 59 1.92 7.21 9.72
CA PRO A 59 0.67 7.20 8.96
C PRO A 59 0.75 8.06 7.70
N LEU A 60 0.29 7.50 6.59
CA LEU A 60 0.23 8.23 5.34
C LEU A 60 -0.74 9.41 5.46
N SER A 61 -0.28 10.58 5.02
CA SER A 61 -1.12 11.74 4.76
C SER A 61 -2.12 11.48 3.63
N LYS A 62 -3.14 12.33 3.49
CA LYS A 62 -4.18 12.20 2.45
C LYS A 62 -3.58 12.17 1.04
N ASP A 63 -2.60 13.03 0.76
CA ASP A 63 -1.91 13.06 -0.54
C ASP A 63 -1.06 11.81 -0.79
N GLU A 64 -0.39 11.29 0.24
CA GLU A 64 0.38 10.06 0.12
C GLU A 64 -0.52 8.85 -0.11
N ARG A 65 -1.69 8.79 0.54
CA ARG A 65 -2.69 7.74 0.28
C ARG A 65 -3.19 7.79 -1.15
N LYS A 66 -3.54 8.98 -1.67
CA LYS A 66 -3.94 9.16 -3.07
C LYS A 66 -2.86 8.72 -4.05
N LYS A 67 -1.61 9.09 -3.80
CA LYS A 67 -0.46 8.66 -4.62
C LYS A 67 -0.26 7.15 -4.56
N ALA A 68 -0.31 6.54 -3.38
CA ALA A 68 -0.20 5.10 -3.22
C ALA A 68 -1.34 4.36 -3.95
N LEU A 69 -2.56 4.86 -3.85
CA LEU A 69 -3.71 4.29 -4.54
C LEU A 69 -3.62 4.43 -6.06
N ALA A 70 -3.19 5.59 -6.56
CA ALA A 70 -2.97 5.81 -7.98
C ALA A 70 -1.88 4.88 -8.52
N LEU A 71 -0.79 4.70 -7.76
CA LEU A 71 0.26 3.74 -8.09
C LEU A 71 -0.31 2.33 -8.14
N LEU A 72 -0.98 1.84 -7.09
CA LEU A 72 -1.58 0.49 -7.08
C LEU A 72 -2.57 0.26 -8.23
N ARG A 73 -3.38 1.27 -8.58
CA ARG A 73 -4.29 1.24 -9.73
C ARG A 73 -3.56 1.20 -11.07
N SER A 74 -2.35 1.77 -11.18
CA SER A 74 -1.58 1.75 -12.44
C SER A 74 -0.84 0.43 -12.68
N ILE A 75 -0.65 -0.41 -11.66
CA ILE A 75 0.15 -1.65 -11.76
C ILE A 75 -0.67 -2.84 -12.23
N ALA A 76 -1.98 -2.85 -12.03
CA ALA A 76 -2.69 -4.12 -12.02
C ALA A 76 -4.05 -4.07 -12.73
N ASP A 77 -4.17 -4.97 -13.69
CA ASP A 77 -5.41 -5.65 -14.03
C ASP A 77 -6.17 -6.00 -12.74
N PRO A 78 -7.47 -5.68 -12.62
CA PRO A 78 -8.28 -5.99 -11.43
C PRO A 78 -8.20 -7.46 -10.98
N ALA A 79 -7.90 -8.40 -11.88
CA ALA A 79 -7.69 -9.81 -11.54
C ALA A 79 -6.42 -10.05 -10.71
N MET A 80 -5.41 -9.17 -10.80
CA MET A 80 -4.17 -9.24 -10.02
C MET A 80 -4.26 -8.56 -8.64
N TRP A 81 -5.39 -7.89 -8.32
CA TRP A 81 -5.62 -7.34 -6.98
C TRP A 81 -5.92 -8.42 -5.92
N ALA A 82 -5.86 -9.71 -6.28
CA ALA A 82 -6.10 -10.78 -5.31
C ALA A 82 -5.09 -10.72 -4.14
N GLY A 83 -5.58 -11.03 -2.93
CA GLY A 83 -4.74 -11.10 -1.73
C GLY A 83 -4.44 -9.74 -1.10
N MET A 84 -3.16 -9.48 -0.80
CA MET A 84 -2.76 -8.33 0.02
C MET A 84 -2.93 -7.01 -0.71
N VAL A 85 -2.64 -6.96 -2.02
CA VAL A 85 -2.79 -5.74 -2.82
C VAL A 85 -4.22 -5.22 -2.81
N GLY A 86 -5.21 -6.11 -2.98
CA GLY A 86 -6.63 -5.74 -2.89
C GLY A 86 -7.03 -5.24 -1.51
N THR A 87 -6.45 -5.81 -0.44
CA THR A 87 -6.70 -5.35 0.93
C THR A 87 -6.18 -3.93 1.14
N PHE A 88 -4.97 -3.61 0.67
CA PHE A 88 -4.43 -2.26 0.72
C PHE A 88 -5.26 -1.29 -0.11
N THR A 89 -5.64 -1.67 -1.33
CA THR A 89 -6.48 -0.85 -2.21
C THR A 89 -7.84 -0.53 -1.57
N GLN A 90 -8.51 -1.50 -0.94
CA GLN A 90 -9.78 -1.27 -0.25
C GLN A 90 -9.63 -0.29 0.92
N VAL A 91 -8.58 -0.42 1.72
CA VAL A 91 -8.34 0.49 2.84
C VAL A 91 -8.03 1.91 2.34
N LEU A 92 -7.23 2.04 1.27
CA LEU A 92 -6.95 3.34 0.67
C LEU A 92 -8.21 3.99 0.08
N GLN A 93 -9.10 3.21 -0.54
CA GLN A 93 -10.37 3.68 -1.08
C GLN A 93 -11.34 4.15 0.01
N ALA A 94 -11.48 3.37 1.09
CA ALA A 94 -12.34 3.74 2.21
C ALA A 94 -11.90 5.04 2.90
N SER A 95 -10.63 5.41 2.78
CA SER A 95 -10.09 6.68 3.28
C SER A 95 -10.13 7.84 2.26
N GLU A 96 -10.64 7.64 1.04
CA GLU A 96 -10.83 8.76 0.08
C GLU A 96 -12.00 9.67 0.51
N ASP A 97 -12.99 9.11 1.21
CA ASP A 97 -14.22 9.78 1.65
C ASP A 97 -14.09 10.54 3.00
N GLU A 98 -12.96 10.41 3.71
CA GLU A 98 -12.59 11.21 4.91
C GLU A 98 -11.86 12.51 4.54
#